data_AF-A6N1N6-F1
#
_entry.id   AF-A6N1N6-F1
#
_cell.length_a   1.000
_cell.length_b   1.000
_cell.length_c   1.000
_cell.angle_alpha   90.00
_cell.angle_beta   90.00
_cell.angle_gamma   90.00
#
_symmetry.space_group_name_H-M   'P 1'
#
loop_
_entity.id
_entity.type
_entity.pdbx_description
1 polymer ?
#
loop_
_entity_poly.entity_id
_entity_poly.type
_entity_poly.pdbx_seq_one_letter_code
_entity_poly.pdbx_strand_id
1 'polypeptide(L)'
;FFQGAFELGCAVCPIAIKYNKIFVDAFWNSKKQSFTMHLVRLMTSWAVVCDVWYLEPQYLRDGETAIEFAERVRDMIAARAGLKKVPWDGYLKHNRPSPKHTEEKQRIFADSVLRRLEES
;
A
#
# COMPACT_ATOMS: atom_id res chain seq x y z
N PHE A 1 -9.14 -3.72 -1.66
CA PHE A 1 -9.95 -3.62 -0.44
C PHE A 1 -10.88 -4.82 -0.36
N PHE A 2 -11.51 -5.10 0.80
CA PHE A 2 -12.54 -6.14 0.88
C PHE A 2 -13.79 -5.69 0.13
N GLN A 3 -14.27 -6.52 -0.79
CA GLN A 3 -15.36 -6.20 -1.71
C GLN A 3 -16.68 -5.89 -0.98
N GLY A 4 -17.04 -6.68 0.05
CA GLY A 4 -18.31 -6.54 0.74
C GLY A 4 -18.55 -5.18 1.42
N ALA A 5 -17.47 -4.43 1.75
CA ALA A 5 -17.61 -3.09 2.30
C ALA A 5 -18.12 -2.05 1.27
N PHE A 6 -17.97 -2.33 -0.02
CA PHE A 6 -18.30 -1.41 -1.12
C PHE A 6 -19.65 -1.76 -1.80
N GLU A 7 -20.33 -2.83 -1.36
CA GLU A 7 -21.64 -3.26 -1.88
C GLU A 7 -22.82 -2.70 -1.07
N LEU A 8 -22.55 -2.06 0.06
CA LEU A 8 -23.56 -1.61 1.04
C LEU A 8 -24.40 -0.41 0.59
N GLY A 9 -24.15 0.16 -0.60
CA GLY A 9 -24.86 1.32 -1.13
C GLY A 9 -24.70 2.60 -0.30
N CYS A 10 -23.73 2.64 0.62
CA CYS A 10 -23.51 3.75 1.53
C CYS A 10 -22.33 4.64 1.09
N ALA A 11 -22.25 5.83 1.69
CA ALA A 11 -21.12 6.73 1.48
C ALA A 11 -19.83 6.14 2.08
N VAL A 12 -18.79 6.01 1.27
CA VAL A 12 -17.45 5.63 1.73
C VAL A 12 -16.64 6.90 1.95
N CYS A 13 -16.19 7.15 3.18
CA CYS A 13 -15.34 8.29 3.52
C CYS A 13 -13.87 7.88 3.50
N PRO A 14 -13.09 8.16 2.44
CA PRO A 14 -11.73 7.67 2.34
C PRO A 14 -10.79 8.48 3.23
N ILE A 15 -9.89 7.79 3.92
CA ILE A 15 -8.84 8.42 4.72
C ILE A 15 -7.49 7.86 4.25
N ALA A 16 -6.56 8.75 3.92
CA ALA A 16 -5.19 8.38 3.63
C ALA A 16 -4.33 8.63 4.88
N ILE A 17 -3.57 7.62 5.31
CA ILE A 17 -2.67 7.70 6.45
C ILE A 17 -1.28 7.26 6.00
N LYS A 18 -0.27 8.08 6.23
CA LYS A 18 1.12 7.78 5.90
C LYS A 18 2.02 7.97 7.12
N TYR A 19 2.60 6.88 7.58
CA TYR A 19 3.57 6.90 8.69
C TYR A 19 4.95 7.31 8.20
N ASN A 20 5.62 8.16 8.99
CA ASN A 20 7.00 8.52 8.73
C ASN A 20 7.95 7.47 9.34
N LYS A 21 8.57 6.69 8.44
CA LYS A 21 9.47 5.58 8.79
C LYS A 21 10.78 6.02 9.46
N ILE A 22 11.13 7.31 9.44
CA ILE A 22 12.31 7.82 10.13
C ILE A 22 12.11 7.74 11.64
N PHE A 23 10.90 8.03 12.13
CA PHE A 23 10.59 8.04 13.56
C PHE A 23 10.23 6.65 14.07
N VAL A 24 9.41 5.91 13.31
CA VAL A 24 8.98 4.58 13.70
C VAL A 24 8.54 3.74 12.50
N ASP A 25 8.84 2.45 12.54
CA ASP A 25 8.24 1.49 11.62
C ASP A 25 6.93 0.95 12.22
N ALA A 26 5.81 1.57 11.85
CA ALA A 26 4.47 1.15 12.26
C ALA A 26 3.98 -0.12 11.54
N PHE A 27 4.78 -0.68 10.63
CA PHE A 27 4.39 -1.89 9.92
C PHE A 27 4.73 -3.15 10.73
N TRP A 28 3.70 -3.87 11.16
CA TRP A 28 3.88 -5.15 11.83
C TRP A 28 3.97 -6.32 10.84
N ASN A 29 4.95 -7.21 11.07
CA ASN A 29 5.07 -8.49 10.39
C ASN A 29 5.21 -9.62 11.43
N SER A 30 4.15 -10.42 11.57
CA SER A 30 4.06 -11.51 12.54
C SER A 30 5.10 -12.61 12.36
N LYS A 31 5.67 -12.79 11.15
CA LYS A 31 6.75 -13.76 10.91
C LYS A 31 8.11 -13.28 11.38
N LYS A 32 8.31 -11.96 11.52
CA LYS A 32 9.60 -11.35 11.89
C LYS A 32 9.67 -10.95 13.36
N GLN A 33 8.55 -10.58 13.97
CA GLN A 33 8.49 -10.13 15.36
C GLN A 33 7.14 -10.47 16.00
N SER A 34 7.16 -10.79 17.30
CA SER A 34 5.93 -10.97 18.08
C SER A 34 5.16 -9.66 18.18
N PHE A 35 3.84 -9.76 18.32
CA PHE A 35 2.99 -8.57 18.47
C PHE A 35 3.38 -7.75 19.71
N THR A 36 3.64 -8.42 20.84
CA THR A 36 4.06 -7.77 22.08
C THR A 36 5.35 -6.99 21.91
N MET A 37 6.35 -7.58 21.23
CA MET A 37 7.62 -6.90 20.96
C MET A 37 7.42 -5.67 20.07
N HIS A 38 6.59 -5.80 19.03
CA HIS A 38 6.26 -4.67 18.16
C HIS A 38 5.53 -3.55 18.91
N LEU A 39 4.60 -3.91 19.78
CA LEU A 39 3.86 -2.95 20.60
C LEU A 39 4.78 -2.23 21.59
N VAL A 40 5.64 -2.95 22.31
CA VAL A 40 6.63 -2.33 23.20
C VAL A 40 7.50 -1.36 22.42
N ARG A 41 7.97 -1.74 21.23
CA ARG A 41 8.78 -0.87 20.36
C ARG A 41 8.03 0.39 19.94
N LEU A 42 6.75 0.30 19.60
CA LEU A 42 5.92 1.46 19.29
C LEU A 42 5.75 2.38 20.50
N MET A 43 5.48 1.80 21.67
CA MET A 43 5.26 2.53 22.93
C MET A 43 6.53 3.19 23.47
N THR A 44 7.71 2.63 23.20
CA THR A 44 9.02 3.19 23.60
C THR A 44 9.69 4.01 22.51
N SER A 45 9.07 4.15 21.33
CA SER A 45 9.56 5.05 20.29
C SER A 45 9.35 6.50 20.70
N TRP A 46 10.29 7.37 20.36
CA TRP A 46 10.24 8.79 20.72
C TRP A 46 8.98 9.49 20.19
N ALA A 47 8.56 9.16 18.96
CA ALA A 47 7.33 9.66 18.38
C ALA A 47 6.78 8.71 17.31
N VAL A 48 5.45 8.70 17.16
CA VAL A 48 4.75 8.10 16.01
C VAL A 48 4.20 9.24 15.17
N VAL A 49 4.92 9.60 14.10
CA VAL A 49 4.52 10.69 13.21
C VAL A 49 3.78 10.11 12.01
N CYS A 50 2.58 10.60 11.76
CA CYS A 50 1.81 10.25 10.56
C CYS A 50 1.11 11.47 9.97
N ASP A 51 1.07 11.51 8.64
CA ASP A 51 0.25 12.44 7.89
C ASP A 51 -1.11 11.80 7.64
N VAL A 52 -2.18 12.53 7.97
CA VAL A 52 -3.57 12.09 7.81
C VAL A 52 -4.30 13.04 6.88
N TRP A 53 -4.94 12.48 5.85
CA TRP A 53 -5.78 13.23 4.93
C TRP A 53 -7.18 12.64 4.90
N TYR A 54 -8.16 13.50 5.15
CA TYR A 54 -9.57 13.21 4.93
C TYR A 54 -9.91 13.57 3.49
N LEU A 55 -10.53 12.64 2.76
CA LEU A 55 -11.02 12.86 1.42
C LEU A 55 -12.54 12.98 1.44
N GLU A 56 -13.09 13.58 0.40
CA GLU A 56 -14.54 13.74 0.24
C GLU A 56 -15.24 12.37 0.19
N PRO A 57 -16.42 12.23 0.82
CA PRO A 57 -17.22 11.02 0.73
C PRO A 57 -17.48 10.61 -0.72
N GLN A 58 -17.32 9.33 -1.01
CA GLN A 58 -17.52 8.75 -2.32
C GLN A 58 -18.74 7.84 -2.31
N TYR A 59 -19.52 7.91 -3.38
CA TYR A 59 -20.67 7.06 -3.62
C TYR A 59 -20.40 6.15 -4.82
N LEU A 60 -21.07 5.01 -4.84
CA LEU A 60 -21.11 4.14 -6.01
C LEU A 60 -21.80 4.89 -7.16
N ARG A 61 -21.17 4.91 -8.33
CA ARG A 61 -21.74 5.55 -9.53
C ARG A 61 -22.67 4.60 -10.27
N ASP A 62 -23.61 5.16 -11.03
CA ASP A 62 -24.48 4.37 -11.90
C ASP A 62 -23.65 3.59 -12.92
N GLY A 63 -23.79 2.26 -12.92
CA GLY A 63 -23.06 1.34 -13.79
C GLY A 63 -21.63 0.99 -13.33
N GLU A 64 -21.16 1.51 -12.20
CA GLU A 64 -19.89 1.12 -11.58
C GLU A 64 -20.09 -0.15 -10.74
N THR A 65 -19.21 -1.14 -10.90
CA THR A 65 -19.22 -2.33 -10.03
C THR A 65 -18.59 -2.02 -8.66
N ALA A 66 -18.92 -2.78 -7.62
CA ALA A 66 -18.33 -2.61 -6.30
C ALA A 66 -16.78 -2.77 -6.31
N ILE A 67 -16.25 -3.59 -7.22
CA ILE A 67 -14.81 -3.79 -7.40
C ILE A 67 -14.17 -2.53 -7.99
N GLU A 68 -14.74 -1.98 -9.06
CA GLU A 68 -14.27 -0.74 -9.69
C GLU A 68 -14.36 0.45 -8.72
N PHE A 69 -15.42 0.51 -7.92
CA PHE A 69 -15.56 1.52 -6.87
C PHE A 69 -14.46 1.39 -5.81
N ALA A 70 -14.20 0.18 -5.32
CA ALA A 70 -13.12 -0.08 -4.39
C ALA A 70 -11.73 0.25 -4.98
N GLU A 71 -11.53 -0.02 -6.27
CA GLU A 71 -10.32 0.35 -6.99
C GLU A 71 -10.16 1.88 -7.07
N ARG A 72 -11.21 2.61 -7.44
CA ARG A 72 -11.22 4.07 -7.52
C ARG A 72 -10.89 4.70 -6.18
N VAL A 73 -11.54 4.27 -5.10
CA VAL A 73 -11.27 4.78 -3.74
C VAL A 73 -9.84 4.47 -3.31
N ARG A 74 -9.32 3.27 -3.63
CA ARG A 74 -7.91 2.94 -3.38
C ARG A 74 -6.96 3.87 -4.14
N ASP A 75 -7.28 4.18 -5.39
CA ASP A 75 -6.45 5.03 -6.24
C ASP A 75 -6.44 6.48 -5.74
N MET A 76 -7.58 6.99 -5.26
CA MET A 76 -7.66 8.29 -4.59
C MET A 76 -6.78 8.37 -3.33
N ILE A 77 -6.85 7.34 -2.47
CA ILE A 77 -6.02 7.26 -1.26
C ILE A 77 -4.53 7.19 -1.62
N ALA A 78 -4.18 6.35 -2.60
CA ALA A 78 -2.81 6.17 -3.06
C ALA A 78 -2.22 7.45 -3.65
N ALA A 79 -2.99 8.15 -4.51
CA ALA A 79 -2.60 9.43 -5.07
C ALA A 79 -2.38 10.48 -3.97
N ARG A 80 -3.28 10.56 -2.98
CA ARG A 80 -3.17 11.54 -1.89
C ARG A 80 -1.95 11.30 -1.01
N ALA A 81 -1.62 10.05 -0.70
CA ALA A 81 -0.46 9.70 0.12
C ALA A 81 0.86 9.60 -0.68
N GLY A 82 0.81 9.77 -2.02
CA GLY A 82 1.97 9.56 -2.90
C GLY A 82 2.48 8.11 -2.87
N LEU A 83 1.57 7.15 -2.74
CA LEU A 83 1.87 5.73 -2.67
C LEU A 83 1.69 5.08 -4.04
N LYS A 84 2.62 4.20 -4.41
CA LYS A 84 2.48 3.38 -5.62
C LYS A 84 1.51 2.24 -5.35
N LYS A 85 0.39 2.22 -6.07
CA LYS A 85 -0.50 1.05 -6.12
C LYS A 85 0.28 -0.15 -6.64
N VAL A 86 0.23 -1.23 -5.90
CA VAL A 86 0.89 -2.47 -6.22
C VAL A 86 -0.16 -3.59 -6.31
N PRO A 87 -0.03 -4.53 -7.27
CA PRO A 87 -0.99 -5.61 -7.46
C PRO A 87 -0.85 -6.73 -6.43
N TRP A 88 0.00 -6.55 -5.42
CA TRP A 88 0.28 -7.57 -4.42
C TRP A 88 -0.93 -7.77 -3.51
N ASP A 89 -1.43 -9.01 -3.45
CA ASP A 89 -2.35 -9.45 -2.41
C ASP A 89 -1.62 -9.47 -1.04
N GLY A 90 -2.37 -9.31 0.06
CA GLY A 90 -1.87 -9.30 1.44
C GLY A 90 -1.02 -10.54 1.79
N TYR A 91 -1.12 -11.62 1.02
CA TYR A 91 -0.29 -12.82 1.11
C TYR A 91 1.22 -12.58 0.88
N LEU A 92 1.63 -11.54 0.17
CA LEU A 92 3.05 -11.17 0.01
C LEU A 92 3.68 -10.57 1.28
N LYS A 93 2.90 -10.30 2.33
CA LYS A 93 3.45 -10.03 3.68
C LYS A 93 4.21 -11.26 4.22
N HIS A 94 3.84 -12.45 3.75
CA HIS A 94 4.28 -13.73 4.29
C HIS A 94 5.31 -14.44 3.40
N ASN A 95 5.33 -14.16 2.09
CA ASN A 95 6.19 -14.87 1.14
C ASN A 95 7.11 -13.88 0.43
N ARG A 96 8.44 -14.09 0.55
CA ARG A 96 9.41 -13.42 -0.30
C ARG A 96 9.15 -13.90 -1.74
N PRO A 97 9.11 -13.01 -2.75
CA PRO A 97 8.97 -13.44 -4.14
C PRO A 97 10.03 -14.50 -4.47
N SER A 98 9.67 -15.52 -5.25
CA SER A 98 10.64 -16.52 -5.72
C SER A 98 11.86 -15.83 -6.34
N PRO A 99 13.09 -16.36 -6.12
CA PRO A 99 14.31 -15.80 -6.71
C PRO A 99 14.18 -15.57 -8.21
N LYS A 100 13.55 -16.50 -8.94
CA LYS A 100 13.31 -16.40 -10.38
C LYS A 100 12.53 -15.13 -10.78
N HIS A 101 11.46 -14.80 -10.05
CA HIS A 101 10.67 -13.61 -10.32
C HIS A 101 11.43 -12.31 -9.97
N THR A 102 12.38 -12.39 -9.05
CA THR A 102 13.22 -11.25 -8.65
C THR A 102 14.30 -11.00 -9.70
N GLU A 103 14.97 -12.06 -10.15
CA GLU A 103 15.99 -12.03 -11.20
C GLU A 103 15.41 -11.53 -12.54
N GLU A 104 14.21 -11.96 -12.92
CA GLU A 104 13.60 -11.50 -14.16
C GLU A 104 13.30 -10.00 -14.14
N LYS A 105 12.82 -9.45 -13.01
CA LYS A 105 12.63 -8.01 -12.85
C LYS A 105 13.95 -7.25 -12.82
N GLN A 106 14.99 -7.82 -12.21
CA GLN A 106 16.34 -7.25 -12.21
C GLN A 106 16.93 -7.21 -13.63
N ARG A 107 16.72 -8.27 -14.43
CA ARG A 107 17.14 -8.31 -15.84
C ARG A 107 16.45 -7.24 -16.67
N ILE A 108 15.12 -7.14 -16.58
CA ILE A 108 14.35 -6.11 -17.30
C ILE A 108 14.82 -4.70 -16.90
N PHE A 109 15.11 -4.48 -15.62
CA PHE A 109 15.64 -3.21 -15.15
C PHE A 109 17.06 -2.94 -15.69
N ALA A 110 17.97 -3.93 -15.63
CA ALA A 110 19.31 -3.82 -16.18
C ALA A 110 19.29 -3.49 -17.68
N ASP A 111 18.46 -4.19 -18.45
CA ASP A 111 18.28 -3.93 -19.88
C ASP A 111 17.79 -2.50 -20.15
N SER A 112 16.85 -1.99 -19.33
CA SER A 112 16.36 -0.60 -19.46
C SER A 112 17.41 0.45 -19.14
N VAL A 113 18.34 0.15 -18.22
CA VAL A 113 19.45 1.04 -17.85
C VAL A 113 20.50 1.05 -18.96
N LEU A 114 20.83 -0.13 -19.51
CA LEU A 114 21.79 -0.27 -20.61
C LEU A 114 21.32 0.47 -21.87
N ARG A 115 20.05 0.31 -22.29
CA ARG A 115 19.51 1.06 -23.44
C ARG A 115 19.62 2.58 -23.29
N ARG A 116 19.35 3.10 -22.09
CA ARG A 116 19.49 4.54 -21.81
C ARG A 116 20.93 5.04 -21.89
N LEU A 117 21.89 4.19 -21.54
CA LEU A 117 23.32 4.50 -21.64
C LEU A 117 23.81 4.46 -23.09
N GLU A 118 23.26 3.57 -23.92
CA GLU A 118 23.57 3.49 -25.36
C GLU A 118 22.96 4.64 -26.17
N GLU A 119 21.88 5.26 -25.68
CA GLU A 119 21.22 6.43 -26.28
C GLU A 119 21.87 7.78 -25.90
N SER A 120 22.88 7.79 -25.01
CA SER A 120 23.61 8.99 -24.54
C SER A 120 24.98 9.13 -25.19
#